data_AF-A0A969HAW9-F1
#
_entry.id   AF-A0A969HAW9-F1
#
_cell.length_a   1.000
_cell.length_b   1.000
_cell.length_c   1.000
_cell.angle_alpha   90.00
_cell.angle_beta   90.00
_cell.angle_gamma   90.00
#
_symmetry.space_group_name_H-M   'P 1'
#
loop_
_entity.id
_entity.type
_entity.pdbx_description
1 polymer ?
#
loop_
_entity_poly.entity_id
_entity_poly.type
_entity_poly.pdbx_seq_one_letter_code
_entity_poly.pdbx_strand_id
1 'polypeptide(L)'
;MEENITQDIVRQERIITDAAAGVITRVEELAYELKIEEVMTRDIKMATPTMKVQDVLNLFREARISGAPVVEDGKLVGIISLEDLIRALRDMGRGELEVAVARYMSTHVITVNSFDPIVEALKLFAQTRFGRLAVVNEAGKLVGIITKGDITRGLLNALKYDYQAEELRRYRASHLFEDIISDRTSLILRYKIKPKDFTHGGTASSHIKRALLRLGANPQIARRCGIAIYEAEMNLVIHTLHGGEVRVEIEPHQILMETVDDGPGIMDIELAMKPGFSTAPPEIREMGFGAGMGLKNMQRCVNELALESTPGQGTRLYMKIYLQPEETFSEKAISPPMTTTRWRNYNMTLQEIIDQLNLTVLTRSQDFNQVRPSGGYAADLLSCVMAGAQRQSIWITLQAHLNIVAVAALLDLSAVIITEGAMPEPETIAKANEEGVILLASDRPTFFIAGCLWELGVRQ
;
A
#
# COMPACT_ATOMS: atom_id res chain seq x y z
N MET A 1 -49.20 23.10 -39.67
CA MET A 1 -47.85 23.17 -40.23
C MET A 1 -46.97 23.77 -39.15
N GLU A 2 -46.55 23.02 -38.12
CA GLU A 2 -45.56 21.91 -38.19
C GLU A 2 -44.23 22.49 -38.70
N GLU A 3 -43.11 22.47 -37.97
CA GLU A 3 -42.42 21.34 -37.33
C GLU A 3 -41.45 21.86 -36.24
N ASN A 4 -41.51 21.31 -35.02
CA ASN A 4 -40.56 20.35 -34.44
C ASN A 4 -39.10 20.81 -34.27
N ILE A 5 -38.78 21.35 -33.08
CA ILE A 5 -37.49 21.10 -32.42
C ILE A 5 -37.80 20.60 -31.01
N THR A 6 -38.21 19.34 -30.95
CA THR A 6 -38.19 18.52 -29.74
C THR A 6 -36.75 18.05 -29.58
N GLN A 7 -35.97 18.66 -28.69
CA GLN A 7 -34.73 18.06 -28.20
C GLN A 7 -35.01 17.38 -26.87
N ASP A 8 -35.29 16.09 -27.01
CA ASP A 8 -35.30 15.09 -25.96
C ASP A 8 -34.01 15.14 -25.14
N ILE A 9 -34.08 15.71 -23.93
CA ILE A 9 -33.10 15.43 -22.88
C ILE A 9 -33.54 14.11 -22.23
N VAL A 10 -33.23 13.01 -22.91
CA VAL A 10 -33.37 11.66 -22.35
C VAL A 10 -32.42 11.52 -21.17
N ARG A 11 -33.02 11.15 -20.02
CA ARG A 11 -32.38 10.59 -18.84
C ARG A 11 -31.30 9.58 -19.23
N GLN A 12 -30.03 9.89 -18.96
CA GLN A 12 -29.02 8.86 -18.76
C GLN A 12 -28.78 8.70 -17.27
N GLU A 13 -29.48 7.74 -16.67
CA GLU A 13 -29.00 7.05 -15.48
C GLU A 13 -27.60 6.54 -15.81
N ARG A 14 -26.57 7.14 -15.20
CA ARG A 14 -25.21 6.60 -15.25
C ARG A 14 -25.20 5.31 -14.44
N ILE A 15 -25.51 4.20 -15.09
CA ILE A 15 -25.19 2.86 -14.62
C ILE A 15 -23.66 2.82 -14.51
N ILE A 16 -23.16 2.66 -13.28
CA ILE A 16 -21.74 2.44 -13.00
C ILE A 16 -21.38 1.11 -13.68
N THR A 17 -20.52 1.16 -14.69
CA THR A 17 -20.04 -0.05 -15.39
C THR A 17 -19.01 -0.78 -14.50
N ASP A 18 -18.87 -2.11 -14.66
CA ASP A 18 -17.88 -2.91 -13.93
C ASP A 18 -16.43 -2.40 -14.09
N ALA A 19 -16.15 -1.62 -15.14
CA ALA A 19 -14.87 -0.93 -15.34
C ALA A 19 -14.65 0.26 -14.39
N ALA A 20 -15.71 0.89 -13.87
CA ALA A 20 -15.63 1.96 -12.87
C ALA A 20 -15.50 1.43 -11.43
N ALA A 21 -15.70 0.12 -11.21
CA ALA A 21 -15.44 -0.54 -9.92
C ALA A 21 -13.93 -0.70 -9.63
N GLY A 22 -13.06 -0.49 -10.63
CA GLY A 22 -11.61 -0.62 -10.50
C GLY A 22 -10.87 0.63 -10.00
N VAL A 23 -11.55 1.76 -9.77
CA VAL A 23 -10.95 3.03 -9.33
C VAL A 23 -11.81 3.66 -8.24
N ILE A 24 -12.01 2.94 -7.14
CA ILE A 24 -12.63 3.50 -5.94
C ILE A 24 -11.47 3.78 -4.96
N THR A 25 -11.18 5.06 -4.74
CA THR A 25 -10.23 5.50 -3.71
C THR A 25 -10.75 5.10 -2.31
N ARG A 26 -9.87 4.96 -1.30
CA ARG A 26 -10.30 4.63 0.07
C ARG A 26 -11.38 5.59 0.61
N VAL A 27 -11.34 6.85 0.20
CA VAL A 27 -12.38 7.85 0.53
C VAL A 27 -13.73 7.49 -0.09
N GLU A 28 -13.73 6.99 -1.32
CA GLU A 28 -14.93 6.53 -2.00
C GLU A 28 -15.44 5.22 -1.41
N GLU A 29 -14.58 4.28 -1.01
CA GLU A 29 -14.98 3.06 -0.27
C GLU A 29 -15.65 3.42 1.06
N LEU A 30 -15.01 4.28 1.86
CA LEU A 30 -15.54 4.76 3.13
C LEU A 30 -16.87 5.50 2.96
N ALA A 31 -17.12 6.12 1.80
CA ALA A 31 -18.40 6.74 1.52
C ALA A 31 -19.55 5.73 1.38
N TYR A 32 -19.26 4.48 1.00
CA TYR A 32 -20.22 3.37 0.99
C TYR A 32 -20.28 2.61 2.31
N GLU A 33 -19.20 2.59 3.10
CA GLU A 33 -19.13 1.87 4.39
C GLU A 33 -19.75 2.66 5.55
N LEU A 34 -19.41 3.94 5.68
CA LEU A 34 -19.86 4.77 6.80
C LEU A 34 -21.35 5.09 6.67
N LYS A 35 -22.08 4.93 7.77
CA LYS A 35 -23.48 5.33 7.88
C LYS A 35 -23.63 6.77 8.31
N ILE A 36 -24.73 7.38 7.88
CA ILE A 36 -25.09 8.74 8.25
C ILE A 36 -25.15 8.91 9.78
N GLU A 37 -25.67 7.93 10.52
CA GLU A 37 -25.78 7.98 11.98
C GLU A 37 -24.45 8.03 12.74
N GLU A 38 -23.36 7.61 12.10
CA GLU A 38 -22.00 7.58 12.66
C GLU A 38 -21.31 8.94 12.56
N VAL A 39 -21.76 9.78 11.62
CA VAL A 39 -21.14 11.09 11.34
C VAL A 39 -22.07 12.27 11.59
N MET A 40 -23.39 12.06 11.70
CA MET A 40 -24.37 13.13 11.90
C MET A 40 -24.24 13.81 13.26
N THR A 41 -24.72 15.05 13.34
CA THR A 41 -24.91 15.75 14.61
C THR A 41 -26.23 15.34 15.25
N ARG A 42 -26.17 14.79 16.48
CA ARG A 42 -27.34 14.31 17.25
C ARG A 42 -27.94 15.36 18.20
N ASP A 43 -27.13 16.26 18.75
CA ASP A 43 -27.64 17.39 19.54
C ASP A 43 -28.10 18.50 18.60
N ILE A 44 -29.35 18.38 18.14
CA ILE A 44 -29.93 19.31 17.18
C ILE A 44 -30.62 20.45 17.92
N LYS A 45 -30.21 21.68 17.65
CA LYS A 45 -31.01 22.85 18.04
C LYS A 45 -32.15 23.02 17.05
N MET A 46 -33.37 23.10 17.56
CA MET A 46 -34.61 23.15 16.78
C MET A 46 -35.31 24.48 16.97
N ALA A 47 -36.00 24.94 15.93
CA ALA A 47 -36.92 26.07 16.01
C ALA A 47 -38.37 25.55 15.99
N THR A 48 -39.33 26.37 16.41
CA THR A 48 -40.77 26.10 16.23
C THR A 48 -41.35 27.06 15.18
N PRO A 49 -42.48 26.71 14.51
CA PRO A 49 -43.08 27.58 13.50
C PRO A 49 -43.48 28.96 14.05
N THR A 50 -43.85 29.02 15.34
CA THR A 50 -44.28 30.23 16.05
C THR A 50 -43.12 31.03 16.63
N MET A 51 -41.89 30.50 16.62
CA MET A 51 -40.71 31.20 17.09
C MET A 51 -40.50 32.46 16.24
N LYS A 52 -40.07 33.56 16.86
CA LYS A 52 -39.84 34.81 16.13
C LYS A 52 -38.50 34.78 15.41
N VAL A 53 -38.40 35.51 14.30
CA VAL A 53 -37.14 35.65 13.55
C VAL A 53 -35.99 36.14 14.46
N GLN A 54 -36.27 37.05 15.40
CA GLN A 54 -35.29 37.51 16.39
C GLN A 54 -34.74 36.38 17.29
N ASP A 55 -35.63 35.51 17.77
CA ASP A 55 -35.25 34.40 18.65
C ASP A 55 -34.40 33.37 17.91
N VAL A 56 -34.71 33.10 16.64
CA VAL A 56 -33.90 32.22 15.78
C VAL A 56 -32.53 32.84 15.48
N LEU A 57 -32.46 34.16 15.27
CA LEU A 57 -31.16 34.85 15.12
C LEU A 57 -30.30 34.69 16.38
N ASN A 58 -30.88 34.84 17.57
CA ASN A 58 -30.17 34.62 18.83
C ASN A 58 -29.72 33.15 18.97
N LEU A 59 -30.61 32.20 18.67
CA LEU A 59 -30.31 30.77 18.67
C LEU A 59 -29.11 30.45 17.77
N PHE A 60 -29.08 30.99 16.54
CA PHE A 60 -27.99 30.75 15.59
C PHE A 60 -26.67 31.32 16.08
N ARG A 61 -26.71 32.53 16.66
CA ARG A 61 -25.52 33.19 17.22
C ARG A 61 -24.96 32.43 18.42
N GLU A 62 -25.82 32.03 19.36
CA GLU A 62 -25.44 31.35 20.60
C GLU A 62 -24.95 29.92 20.33
N ALA A 63 -25.69 29.15 19.53
CA ALA A 63 -25.32 27.78 19.18
C ALA A 63 -24.24 27.71 18.08
N ARG A 64 -23.83 28.85 17.51
CA ARG A 64 -22.88 28.96 16.38
C ARG A 64 -23.28 28.08 15.19
N ILE A 65 -24.57 28.06 14.89
CA ILE A 65 -25.14 27.32 13.75
C ILE A 65 -25.64 28.30 12.69
N SER A 66 -25.57 27.90 11.43
CA SER A 66 -26.15 28.64 10.30
C SER A 66 -27.55 28.15 9.92
N GLY A 67 -28.08 27.19 10.68
CA GLY A 67 -29.51 27.04 10.88
C GLY A 67 -29.98 25.69 11.36
N ALA A 68 -31.30 25.51 11.37
CA ALA A 68 -31.99 24.57 12.23
C ALA A 68 -33.24 23.96 11.56
N PRO A 69 -33.59 22.71 11.88
CA PRO A 69 -34.90 22.18 11.55
C PRO A 69 -35.99 22.88 12.38
N VAL A 70 -37.15 23.05 11.76
CA VAL A 70 -38.36 23.56 12.37
C VAL A 70 -39.27 22.39 12.69
N VAL A 71 -39.63 22.25 13.96
CA VAL A 71 -40.38 21.10 14.48
C VAL A 71 -41.64 21.59 15.18
N GLU A 72 -42.76 20.91 14.92
CA GLU A 72 -44.06 21.12 15.56
C GLU A 72 -44.61 19.77 16.00
N ASP A 73 -45.00 19.65 17.27
CA ASP A 73 -45.49 18.39 17.87
C ASP A 73 -44.58 17.17 17.63
N GLY A 74 -43.26 17.40 17.63
CA GLY A 74 -42.26 16.36 17.38
C GLY A 74 -42.12 15.93 15.91
N LYS A 75 -42.82 16.58 14.98
CA LYS A 75 -42.72 16.36 13.53
C LYS A 75 -41.90 17.47 12.87
N LEU A 76 -41.05 17.07 11.93
CA LEU A 76 -40.29 17.99 11.10
C LEU A 76 -41.24 18.67 10.10
N VAL A 77 -41.43 19.98 10.23
CA VAL A 77 -42.35 20.78 9.39
C VAL A 77 -41.64 21.80 8.50
N GLY A 78 -40.34 22.03 8.71
CA GLY A 78 -39.56 22.91 7.87
C GLY A 78 -38.07 22.92 8.20
N ILE A 79 -37.30 23.70 7.45
CA ILE A 79 -35.92 24.09 7.78
C ILE A 79 -35.82 25.62 7.68
N ILE A 80 -35.07 26.21 8.62
CA ILE A 80 -34.73 27.63 8.59
C ILE A 80 -33.21 27.81 8.55
N SER A 81 -32.72 28.66 7.66
CA SER A 81 -31.30 28.92 7.44
C SER A 81 -30.96 30.41 7.55
N LEU A 82 -29.66 30.72 7.63
CA LEU A 82 -29.20 32.11 7.67
C LEU A 82 -29.61 32.88 6.40
N GLU A 83 -29.71 32.21 5.25
CA GLU A 83 -30.19 32.83 4.01
C GLU A 83 -31.66 33.25 4.12
N ASP A 84 -32.49 32.43 4.78
CA ASP A 84 -33.89 32.77 5.04
C ASP A 84 -34.01 33.95 6.01
N LEU A 85 -33.12 34.03 7.01
CA LEU A 85 -33.06 35.16 7.93
C LEU A 85 -32.60 36.44 7.21
N ILE A 86 -31.63 36.35 6.29
CA ILE A 86 -31.23 37.48 5.44
C ILE A 86 -32.38 37.94 4.55
N ARG A 87 -33.16 37.01 3.97
CA ARG A 87 -34.37 37.34 3.23
C ARG A 87 -35.40 38.04 4.10
N ALA A 88 -35.66 37.52 5.31
CA ALA A 88 -36.58 38.13 6.26
C ALA A 88 -36.17 39.58 6.59
N LEU A 89 -34.88 39.84 6.84
CA LEU A 89 -34.37 41.18 7.10
C LEU A 89 -34.58 42.16 5.93
N ARG A 90 -34.54 41.68 4.69
CA ARG A 90 -34.78 42.51 3.49
C ARG A 90 -36.25 42.85 3.31
N ASP A 91 -37.14 41.88 3.54
CA ASP A 91 -38.57 42.02 3.28
C ASP A 91 -39.28 42.89 4.33
N MET A 92 -38.76 42.97 5.56
CA MET A 92 -39.45 43.57 6.70
C MET A 92 -39.11 45.05 6.94
N GLY A 93 -38.22 45.65 6.15
CA GLY A 93 -37.73 47.02 6.39
C GLY A 93 -37.07 47.17 7.79
N ARG A 94 -36.73 48.40 8.19
CA ARG A 94 -36.15 48.65 9.52
C ARG A 94 -37.23 48.47 10.62
N GLY A 95 -37.44 47.26 11.14
CA GLY A 95 -38.03 47.12 12.48
C GLY A 95 -38.80 45.85 12.86
N GLU A 96 -39.31 45.04 11.94
CA GLU A 96 -40.21 43.93 12.32
C GLU A 96 -39.49 42.58 12.45
N LEU A 97 -38.69 42.35 13.51
CA LEU A 97 -38.09 41.02 13.77
C LEU A 97 -39.03 40.04 14.50
N GLU A 98 -40.25 40.48 14.75
CA GLU A 98 -41.29 39.80 15.54
C GLU A 98 -42.12 38.80 14.72
N VAL A 99 -41.84 38.68 13.41
CA VAL A 99 -42.57 37.80 12.51
C VAL A 99 -42.21 36.33 12.78
N ALA A 100 -43.19 35.45 12.64
CA ALA A 100 -43.03 34.02 12.85
C ALA A 100 -42.15 33.36 11.78
N VAL A 101 -41.30 32.42 12.20
CA VAL A 101 -40.41 31.62 11.34
C VAL A 101 -41.17 30.87 10.26
N ALA A 102 -42.41 30.45 10.53
CA ALA A 102 -43.29 29.78 9.56
C ALA A 102 -43.41 30.51 8.22
N ARG A 103 -43.29 31.85 8.20
CA ARG A 103 -43.39 32.66 6.98
C ARG A 103 -42.16 32.55 6.08
N TYR A 104 -41.00 32.24 6.65
CA TYR A 104 -39.71 32.25 5.95
C TYR A 104 -39.03 30.89 5.88
N MET A 105 -39.51 29.89 6.62
CA MET A 105 -38.97 28.53 6.57
C MET A 105 -39.24 27.86 5.21
N SER A 106 -38.33 26.98 4.80
CA SER A 106 -38.57 26.06 3.68
C SER A 106 -39.38 24.87 4.17
N THR A 107 -40.57 24.66 3.60
CA THR A 107 -41.46 23.55 3.94
C THR A 107 -41.16 22.27 3.16
N HIS A 108 -40.48 22.38 2.02
CA HIS A 108 -40.02 21.22 1.24
C HIS A 108 -38.68 20.72 1.80
N VAL A 109 -38.77 19.90 2.85
CA VAL A 109 -37.60 19.41 3.56
C VAL A 109 -37.09 18.12 2.93
N ILE A 110 -35.87 18.15 2.41
CA ILE A 110 -35.18 16.93 1.99
C ILE A 110 -34.58 16.26 3.22
N THR A 111 -34.88 14.97 3.36
CA THR A 111 -34.41 14.12 4.46
C THR A 111 -33.57 12.97 3.92
N VAL A 112 -32.75 12.40 4.81
CA VAL A 112 -31.97 11.17 4.59
C VAL A 112 -32.19 10.22 5.76
N ASN A 113 -32.08 8.91 5.54
CA ASN A 113 -32.23 7.97 6.66
C ASN A 113 -30.91 7.82 7.41
N SER A 114 -31.00 7.60 8.73
CA SER A 114 -29.84 7.48 9.60
C SER A 114 -28.97 6.25 9.28
N PHE A 115 -29.59 5.19 8.78
CA PHE A 115 -28.93 3.93 8.44
C PHE A 115 -28.38 3.89 7.01
N ASP A 116 -28.67 4.90 6.18
CA ASP A 116 -28.15 4.97 4.82
C ASP A 116 -26.63 5.28 4.85
N PRO A 117 -25.87 4.82 3.85
CA PRO A 117 -24.49 5.22 3.65
C PRO A 117 -24.35 6.73 3.42
N ILE A 118 -23.21 7.32 3.82
CA ILE A 118 -22.97 8.76 3.62
C ILE A 118 -22.94 9.17 2.14
N VAL A 119 -22.67 8.25 1.21
CA VAL A 119 -22.73 8.52 -0.24
C VAL A 119 -24.12 9.00 -0.69
N GLU A 120 -25.20 8.56 -0.05
CA GLU A 120 -26.56 9.03 -0.38
C GLU A 120 -26.74 10.51 -0.01
N ALA A 121 -26.20 10.93 1.13
CA ALA A 121 -26.16 12.35 1.49
C ALA A 121 -25.26 13.15 0.53
N LEU A 122 -24.12 12.61 0.08
CA LEU A 122 -23.24 13.25 -0.90
C LEU A 122 -23.92 13.44 -2.26
N LYS A 123 -24.68 12.45 -2.75
CA LYS A 123 -25.47 12.55 -3.98
C LYS A 123 -26.47 13.70 -3.90
N LEU A 124 -27.23 13.78 -2.80
CA LEU A 124 -28.17 14.86 -2.58
C LEU A 124 -27.47 16.22 -2.48
N PHE A 125 -26.32 16.30 -1.83
CA PHE A 125 -25.53 17.53 -1.76
C PHE A 125 -24.93 17.98 -3.10
N ALA A 126 -24.73 17.06 -4.04
CA ALA A 126 -24.26 17.36 -5.40
C ALA A 126 -25.42 17.77 -6.32
N GLN A 127 -26.59 17.17 -6.14
CA GLN A 127 -27.79 17.43 -6.95
C GLN A 127 -28.58 18.65 -6.47
N THR A 128 -28.39 19.07 -5.23
CA THR A 128 -29.12 20.18 -4.61
C THR A 128 -28.18 21.29 -4.16
N ARG A 129 -28.74 22.49 -3.92
CA ARG A 129 -27.98 23.61 -3.33
C ARG A 129 -27.98 23.60 -1.80
N PHE A 130 -28.51 22.55 -1.18
CA PHE A 130 -28.66 22.52 0.27
C PHE A 130 -27.31 22.33 0.96
N GLY A 131 -27.09 23.09 2.04
CA GLY A 131 -25.87 22.97 2.86
C GLY A 131 -25.98 21.95 3.99
N ARG A 132 -27.20 21.46 4.26
CA ARG A 132 -27.51 20.48 5.32
C ARG A 132 -28.74 19.66 4.98
N LEU A 133 -28.82 18.46 5.53
CA LEU A 133 -29.97 17.54 5.36
C LEU A 133 -30.45 17.09 6.74
N ALA A 134 -31.77 17.02 6.92
CA ALA A 134 -32.37 16.47 8.12
C ALA A 134 -32.28 14.95 8.09
N VAL A 135 -31.86 14.33 9.19
CA VAL A 135 -31.72 12.88 9.30
C VAL A 135 -32.88 12.30 10.07
N VAL A 136 -33.54 11.30 9.49
CA VAL A 136 -34.67 10.59 10.11
C VAL A 136 -34.33 9.12 10.38
N ASN A 137 -34.98 8.51 11.37
CA ASN A 137 -34.90 7.06 11.60
C ASN A 137 -35.96 6.30 10.78
N GLU A 138 -36.01 4.97 10.93
CA GLU A 138 -37.01 4.11 10.26
C GLU A 138 -38.47 4.51 10.54
N ALA A 139 -38.74 5.11 11.70
CA ALA A 139 -40.08 5.61 12.07
C ALA A 139 -40.40 6.99 11.48
N GLY A 140 -39.51 7.56 10.66
CA GLY A 140 -39.64 8.90 10.08
C GLY A 140 -39.42 10.04 11.09
N LYS A 141 -38.92 9.73 12.29
CA LYS A 141 -38.65 10.73 13.33
C LYS A 141 -37.30 11.38 13.09
N LEU A 142 -37.23 12.71 13.24
CA LEU A 142 -35.96 13.45 13.20
C LEU A 142 -35.02 12.97 14.32
N VAL A 143 -33.82 12.51 13.94
CA VAL A 143 -32.79 11.98 14.85
C VAL A 143 -31.43 12.66 14.70
N GLY A 144 -31.23 13.44 13.64
CA GLY A 144 -29.98 14.17 13.44
C GLY A 144 -30.06 15.23 12.36
N ILE A 145 -28.95 15.91 12.18
CA ILE A 145 -28.68 16.72 10.99
C ILE A 145 -27.29 16.37 10.46
N ILE A 146 -27.14 16.34 9.14
CA ILE A 146 -25.86 16.08 8.48
C ILE A 146 -25.50 17.22 7.55
N THR A 147 -24.22 17.61 7.56
CA THR A 147 -23.64 18.64 6.70
C THR A 147 -22.44 18.08 5.93
N LYS A 148 -21.98 18.80 4.89
CA LYS A 148 -20.73 18.47 4.20
C LYS A 148 -19.54 18.41 5.17
N GLY A 149 -19.49 19.32 6.15
CA GLY A 149 -18.42 19.37 7.15
C GLY A 149 -18.43 18.17 8.11
N ASP A 150 -19.62 17.67 8.47
CA ASP A 150 -19.77 16.46 9.29
C ASP A 150 -19.25 15.23 8.53
N ILE A 151 -19.62 15.11 7.25
CA ILE A 151 -19.13 14.05 6.37
C ILE A 151 -17.60 14.12 6.23
N THR A 152 -17.03 15.31 5.94
CA THR A 152 -15.58 15.48 5.84
C THR A 152 -14.87 15.08 7.15
N ARG A 153 -15.40 15.51 8.30
CA ARG A 153 -14.81 15.17 9.61
C ARG A 153 -14.93 13.69 9.93
N GLY A 154 -16.08 13.08 9.61
CA GLY A 154 -16.33 11.65 9.76
C GLY A 154 -15.37 10.81 8.92
N LEU A 155 -15.24 11.15 7.63
CA LEU A 155 -14.27 10.52 6.72
C LEU A 155 -12.83 10.68 7.20
N LEU A 156 -12.42 11.89 7.62
CA LEU A 156 -11.09 12.12 8.18
C LEU A 156 -10.82 11.34 9.46
N ASN A 157 -11.83 11.17 10.32
CA ASN A 157 -11.70 10.37 11.54
C ASN A 157 -11.61 8.87 11.19
N ALA A 158 -12.42 8.37 10.28
CA ALA A 158 -12.35 6.98 9.83
C ALA A 158 -10.99 6.65 9.19
N LEU A 159 -10.45 7.54 8.34
CA LEU A 159 -9.11 7.40 7.78
C LEU A 159 -8.00 7.37 8.86
N LYS A 160 -8.18 8.09 9.98
CA LYS A 160 -7.24 8.07 11.10
C LYS A 160 -7.30 6.77 11.90
N TYR A 161 -8.48 6.18 12.06
CA TYR A 161 -8.62 4.89 12.77
C TYR A 161 -7.98 3.74 12.00
N ASP A 162 -8.08 3.73 10.67
CA ASP A 162 -7.38 2.74 9.83
C ASP A 162 -5.86 2.89 9.96
N TYR A 163 -5.34 4.12 9.98
CA TYR A 163 -3.91 4.39 10.21
C TYR A 163 -3.44 3.86 11.58
N GLN A 164 -4.23 4.10 12.64
CA GLN A 164 -3.91 3.66 13.99
C GLN A 164 -4.03 2.14 14.19
N ALA A 165 -4.97 1.46 13.53
CA ALA A 165 -5.12 0.00 13.61
C ALA A 165 -3.99 -0.73 12.86
N GLU A 166 -3.54 -0.18 11.74
CA GLU A 166 -2.37 -0.65 10.99
C GLU A 166 -1.07 -0.40 11.78
N GLU A 167 -0.94 0.76 12.44
CA GLU A 167 0.13 1.05 13.39
C GLU A 167 0.10 0.10 14.58
N LEU A 168 -1.05 -0.19 15.21
CA LEU A 168 -1.14 -1.06 16.37
C LEU A 168 -0.73 -2.51 16.07
N ARG A 169 -0.98 -2.99 14.84
CA ARG A 169 -0.50 -4.30 14.37
C ARG A 169 1.02 -4.32 14.12
N ARG A 170 1.61 -3.22 13.65
CA ARG A 170 3.08 -3.07 13.59
C ARG A 170 3.69 -2.95 14.99
N TYR A 171 3.03 -2.20 15.87
CA TYR A 171 3.44 -1.90 17.25
C TYR A 171 3.48 -3.16 18.13
N ARG A 172 2.53 -4.09 17.98
CA ARG A 172 2.55 -5.39 18.69
C ARG A 172 3.68 -6.32 18.27
N ALA A 173 4.22 -6.18 17.07
CA ALA A 173 5.33 -7.00 16.61
C ALA A 173 6.69 -6.47 17.09
N SER A 174 6.85 -5.14 17.23
CA SER A 174 8.06 -4.54 17.80
C SER A 174 8.17 -4.70 19.33
N HIS A 175 7.05 -4.79 20.06
CA HIS A 175 7.05 -4.97 21.54
C HIS A 175 7.30 -6.40 22.02
N LEU A 176 7.46 -7.37 21.12
CA LEU A 176 7.67 -8.78 21.47
C LEU A 176 8.90 -8.99 22.37
N PHE A 177 9.88 -8.08 22.32
CA PHE A 177 11.08 -8.11 23.13
C PHE A 177 11.01 -7.24 24.40
N GLU A 178 10.07 -6.30 24.49
CA GLU A 178 9.99 -5.31 25.57
C GLU A 178 9.09 -5.78 26.73
N ASP A 179 8.05 -6.56 26.43
CA ASP A 179 7.06 -7.02 27.43
C ASP A 179 7.44 -8.35 28.12
N ILE A 180 8.53 -8.99 27.70
CA ILE A 180 9.00 -10.28 28.24
C ILE A 180 10.19 -10.05 29.16
N ILE A 181 9.98 -10.21 30.47
CA ILE A 181 11.08 -10.23 31.46
C ILE A 181 11.86 -11.53 31.29
N SER A 182 12.96 -11.48 30.54
CA SER A 182 13.91 -12.57 30.32
C SER A 182 15.32 -12.01 30.22
N ASP A 183 16.33 -12.72 30.71
CA ASP A 183 17.75 -12.34 30.55
C ASP A 183 18.16 -12.25 29.06
N ARG A 184 17.45 -12.97 28.19
CA ARG A 184 17.58 -12.91 26.74
C ARG A 184 16.25 -13.28 26.08
N THR A 185 15.72 -12.41 25.23
CA THR A 185 14.52 -12.69 24.43
C THR A 185 14.92 -12.77 22.96
N SER A 186 14.58 -13.86 22.29
CA SER A 186 14.88 -14.10 20.88
C SER A 186 13.67 -14.68 20.17
N LEU A 187 13.38 -14.21 18.95
CA LEU A 187 12.43 -14.87 18.06
C LEU A 187 13.20 -15.81 17.11
N ILE A 188 12.82 -17.09 17.09
CA ILE A 188 13.45 -18.09 16.23
C ILE A 188 12.49 -18.49 15.11
N LEU A 189 12.93 -18.28 13.86
CA LEU A 189 12.26 -18.74 12.66
C LEU A 189 13.02 -19.95 12.10
N ARG A 190 12.30 -21.01 11.72
CA ARG A 190 12.88 -22.24 11.15
C ARG A 190 12.17 -22.62 9.87
N TYR A 191 12.95 -22.95 8.84
CA TYR A 191 12.46 -23.37 7.54
C TYR A 191 13.19 -24.62 7.10
N LYS A 192 12.45 -25.60 6.56
CA LYS A 192 13.02 -26.77 5.90
C LYS A 192 13.09 -26.52 4.41
N ILE A 193 14.26 -26.74 3.83
CA ILE A 193 14.50 -26.56 2.40
C ILE A 193 14.59 -27.93 1.74
N LYS A 194 13.77 -28.15 0.71
CA LYS A 194 13.77 -29.41 -0.04
C LYS A 194 14.89 -29.42 -1.09
N PRO A 195 15.56 -30.56 -1.30
CA PRO A 195 16.55 -30.68 -2.36
C PRO A 195 15.91 -30.46 -3.72
N LYS A 196 16.58 -29.71 -4.61
CA LYS A 196 16.19 -29.46 -6.00
C LYS A 196 14.81 -28.81 -6.20
N ASP A 197 14.24 -28.21 -5.16
CA ASP A 197 12.98 -27.46 -5.24
C ASP A 197 13.23 -26.01 -5.71
N PHE A 198 13.70 -25.88 -6.96
CA PHE A 198 13.97 -24.58 -7.58
C PHE A 198 12.71 -23.74 -7.81
N THR A 199 11.54 -24.39 -7.85
CA THR A 199 10.24 -23.74 -7.99
C THR A 199 9.92 -22.90 -6.76
N HIS A 200 10.16 -23.41 -5.55
CA HIS A 200 9.88 -22.66 -4.32
C HIS A 200 11.10 -21.91 -3.78
N GLY A 201 12.17 -21.82 -4.58
CA GLY A 201 13.40 -21.15 -4.18
C GLY A 201 13.18 -19.68 -3.82
N GLY A 202 13.66 -19.28 -2.65
CA GLY A 202 13.55 -17.90 -2.17
C GLY A 202 12.30 -17.65 -1.31
N THR A 203 11.47 -18.68 -1.09
CA THR A 203 10.28 -18.55 -0.24
C THR A 203 10.66 -18.28 1.21
N ALA A 204 11.67 -18.97 1.75
CA ALA A 204 12.09 -18.78 3.14
C ALA A 204 12.66 -17.37 3.36
N SER A 205 13.57 -16.93 2.49
CA SER A 205 14.13 -15.57 2.52
C SER A 205 13.06 -14.48 2.42
N SER A 206 12.04 -14.66 1.57
CA SER A 206 10.92 -13.73 1.41
C SER A 206 10.05 -13.65 2.68
N HIS A 207 9.75 -14.79 3.29
CA HIS A 207 9.02 -14.85 4.58
C HIS A 207 9.81 -14.19 5.71
N ILE A 208 11.13 -14.43 5.79
CA ILE A 208 11.99 -13.83 6.81
C ILE A 208 12.09 -12.32 6.63
N LYS A 209 12.27 -11.83 5.39
CA LYS A 209 12.25 -10.39 5.09
C LYS A 209 10.93 -9.75 5.54
N ARG A 210 9.79 -10.37 5.20
CA ARG A 210 8.46 -9.89 5.63
C ARG A 210 8.32 -9.90 7.15
N ALA A 211 8.80 -10.95 7.82
CA ALA A 211 8.79 -11.02 9.28
C ALA A 211 9.62 -9.89 9.91
N LEU A 212 10.84 -9.65 9.42
CA LEU A 212 11.71 -8.57 9.89
C LEU A 212 11.08 -7.19 9.73
N LEU A 213 10.50 -6.90 8.56
CA LEU A 213 9.78 -5.64 8.33
C LEU A 213 8.59 -5.48 9.27
N ARG A 214 7.85 -6.55 9.54
CA ARG A 214 6.72 -6.54 10.49
C ARG A 214 7.18 -6.31 11.92
N LEU A 215 8.35 -6.83 12.30
CA LEU A 215 8.98 -6.61 13.61
C LEU A 215 9.58 -5.20 13.77
N GLY A 216 9.54 -4.37 12.72
CA GLY A 216 10.06 -3.00 12.75
C GLY A 216 11.52 -2.87 12.33
N ALA A 217 12.13 -3.89 11.70
CA ALA A 217 13.46 -3.76 11.14
C ALA A 217 13.51 -2.61 10.12
N ASN A 218 14.60 -1.86 10.14
CA ASN A 218 14.93 -0.93 9.05
C ASN A 218 14.89 -1.69 7.69
N PRO A 219 14.26 -1.14 6.63
CA PRO A 219 14.20 -1.77 5.31
C PRO A 219 15.55 -2.20 4.74
N GLN A 220 16.63 -1.50 5.06
CA GLN A 220 17.99 -1.84 4.64
C GLN A 220 18.50 -3.11 5.34
N ILE A 221 18.21 -3.27 6.64
CA ILE A 221 18.54 -4.48 7.40
C ILE A 221 17.72 -5.67 6.90
N ALA A 222 16.41 -5.50 6.73
CA ALA A 222 15.53 -6.55 6.21
C ALA A 222 15.97 -7.02 4.81
N ARG A 223 16.41 -6.09 3.96
CA ARG A 223 16.98 -6.40 2.64
C ARG A 223 18.29 -7.18 2.75
N ARG A 224 19.27 -6.69 3.52
CA ARG A 224 20.56 -7.36 3.70
C ARG A 224 20.38 -8.79 4.21
N CYS A 225 19.52 -8.97 5.21
CA CYS A 225 19.18 -10.27 5.77
C CYS A 225 18.51 -11.17 4.72
N GLY A 226 17.49 -10.65 4.01
CA GLY A 226 16.81 -11.40 2.94
C GLY A 226 17.77 -11.86 1.84
N ILE A 227 18.71 -11.01 1.40
CA ILE A 227 19.69 -11.35 0.36
C ILE A 227 20.62 -12.46 0.86
N ALA A 228 21.11 -12.33 2.10
CA ALA A 228 21.99 -13.33 2.69
C ALA A 228 21.30 -14.70 2.78
N ILE A 229 20.04 -14.72 3.23
CA ILE A 229 19.27 -15.96 3.37
C ILE A 229 18.90 -16.53 2.01
N TYR A 230 18.57 -15.71 1.01
CA TYR A 230 18.24 -16.21 -0.34
C TYR A 230 19.43 -16.99 -0.93
N GLU A 231 20.63 -16.43 -0.86
CA GLU A 231 21.85 -17.09 -1.34
C GLU A 231 22.13 -18.40 -0.59
N ALA A 232 21.94 -18.39 0.74
CA ALA A 232 22.08 -19.59 1.55
C ALA A 232 21.01 -20.65 1.23
N GLU A 233 19.76 -20.24 1.09
CA GLU A 233 18.61 -21.07 0.69
C GLU A 233 18.86 -21.73 -0.68
N MET A 234 19.39 -20.98 -1.65
CA MET A 234 19.74 -21.52 -2.96
C MET A 234 20.88 -22.53 -2.89
N ASN A 235 21.90 -22.27 -2.07
CA ASN A 235 22.94 -23.26 -1.83
C ASN A 235 22.36 -24.56 -1.26
N LEU A 236 21.41 -24.48 -0.32
CA LEU A 236 20.73 -25.66 0.21
C LEU A 236 19.95 -26.39 -0.89
N VAL A 237 19.14 -25.68 -1.70
CA VAL A 237 18.39 -26.28 -2.82
C VAL A 237 19.30 -27.03 -3.79
N ILE A 238 20.48 -26.48 -4.07
CA ILE A 238 21.46 -27.05 -5.02
C ILE A 238 22.21 -28.25 -4.44
N HIS A 239 22.66 -28.17 -3.19
CA HIS A 239 23.68 -29.08 -2.66
C HIS A 239 23.17 -30.14 -1.69
N THR A 240 22.06 -29.93 -1.00
CA THR A 240 21.55 -30.90 -0.03
C THR A 240 21.10 -32.20 -0.69
N LEU A 241 21.29 -33.33 0.00
CA LEU A 241 20.87 -34.65 -0.47
C LEU A 241 19.44 -34.97 0.00
N HIS A 242 19.15 -34.74 1.29
CA HIS A 242 17.85 -35.08 1.89
C HIS A 242 17.07 -33.88 2.45
N GLY A 243 17.62 -32.68 2.33
CA GLY A 243 17.01 -31.42 2.76
C GLY A 243 17.87 -30.66 3.75
N GLY A 244 17.78 -29.33 3.67
CA GLY A 244 18.51 -28.41 4.54
C GLY A 244 17.59 -27.72 5.55
N GLU A 245 18.20 -27.11 6.57
CA GLU A 245 17.51 -26.24 7.52
C GLU A 245 18.06 -24.82 7.45
N VAL A 246 17.16 -23.84 7.44
CA VAL A 246 17.46 -22.42 7.69
C VAL A 246 16.89 -22.06 9.06
N ARG A 247 17.73 -21.58 9.95
CA ARG A 247 17.36 -21.06 11.27
C ARG A 247 17.77 -19.59 11.36
N VAL A 248 16.83 -18.72 11.71
CA VAL A 248 17.09 -17.30 11.96
C VAL A 248 16.66 -16.95 13.36
N GLU A 249 17.61 -16.49 14.17
CA GLU A 249 17.41 -16.01 15.54
C GLU A 249 17.53 -14.49 15.55
N ILE A 250 16.42 -13.84 15.89
CA ILE A 250 16.28 -12.39 15.90
C ILE A 250 16.29 -11.93 17.35
N GLU A 251 17.25 -11.07 17.66
CA GLU A 251 17.43 -10.45 18.98
C GLU A 251 17.41 -8.93 18.83
N PRO A 252 17.21 -8.18 19.93
CA PRO A 252 17.19 -6.72 19.90
C PRO A 252 18.39 -6.07 19.21
N HIS A 253 19.59 -6.67 19.31
CA HIS A 253 20.86 -6.07 18.86
C HIS A 253 21.55 -6.88 17.76
N GLN A 254 21.00 -8.02 17.34
CA GLN A 254 21.60 -8.86 16.32
C GLN A 254 20.59 -9.77 15.64
N ILE A 255 20.94 -10.20 14.43
CA ILE A 255 20.26 -11.27 13.71
C ILE A 255 21.30 -12.33 13.40
N LEU A 256 21.10 -13.53 13.93
CA LEU A 256 21.90 -14.71 13.65
C LEU A 256 21.18 -15.60 12.65
N MET A 257 21.85 -15.98 11.58
CA MET A 257 21.34 -16.89 10.56
C MET A 257 22.26 -18.10 10.49
N GLU A 258 21.68 -19.29 10.55
CA GLU A 258 22.36 -20.57 10.50
C GLU A 258 21.70 -21.42 9.43
N THR A 259 22.50 -21.98 8.52
CA THR A 259 22.02 -22.97 7.55
C THR A 259 22.84 -24.25 7.64
N VAL A 260 22.17 -25.38 7.54
CA VAL A 260 22.78 -26.71 7.61
C VAL A 260 22.25 -27.58 6.48
N ASP A 261 23.16 -28.27 5.79
CA ASP A 261 22.85 -29.35 4.84
C ASP A 261 23.66 -30.61 5.12
N ASP A 262 23.23 -31.69 4.47
CA ASP A 262 23.86 -33.01 4.41
C ASP A 262 24.48 -33.29 3.03
N GLY A 263 24.85 -32.23 2.32
CA GLY A 263 25.36 -32.27 0.96
C GLY A 263 26.80 -32.81 0.84
N PRO A 264 27.43 -32.67 -0.34
CA PRO A 264 28.78 -33.18 -0.59
C PRO A 264 29.89 -32.49 0.22
N GLY A 265 29.58 -31.38 0.89
CA GLY A 265 30.57 -30.52 1.52
C GLY A 265 31.46 -29.78 0.52
N ILE A 266 32.36 -28.97 1.05
CA ILE A 266 33.29 -28.10 0.30
C ILE A 266 34.71 -28.53 0.65
N MET A 267 35.47 -28.96 -0.36
CA MET A 267 36.84 -29.47 -0.19
C MET A 267 37.84 -28.35 0.15
N ASP A 268 37.70 -27.21 -0.52
CA ASP A 268 38.54 -26.03 -0.31
C ASP A 268 37.64 -24.80 -0.08
N ILE A 269 37.52 -24.40 1.18
CA ILE A 269 36.69 -23.28 1.59
C ILE A 269 37.25 -21.95 1.09
N GLU A 270 38.58 -21.77 1.08
CA GLU A 270 39.18 -20.53 0.60
C GLU A 270 38.94 -20.33 -0.88
N LEU A 271 39.00 -21.40 -1.67
CA LEU A 271 38.69 -21.37 -3.09
C LEU A 271 37.20 -21.10 -3.34
N ALA A 272 36.30 -21.71 -2.55
CA ALA A 272 34.86 -21.47 -2.64
C ALA A 272 34.45 -20.02 -2.35
N MET A 273 35.23 -19.29 -1.56
CA MET A 273 35.00 -17.87 -1.27
C MET A 273 35.42 -16.91 -2.40
N LYS A 274 36.12 -17.40 -3.44
CA LYS A 274 36.58 -16.56 -4.55
C LYS A 274 35.44 -16.28 -5.54
N PRO A 275 35.22 -15.02 -5.95
CA PRO A 275 34.19 -14.67 -6.93
C PRO A 275 34.34 -15.47 -8.22
N GLY A 276 33.24 -16.03 -8.72
CA GLY A 276 33.18 -16.79 -9.96
C GLY A 276 33.56 -18.27 -9.83
N PHE A 277 34.05 -18.71 -8.67
CA PHE A 277 34.29 -20.13 -8.41
C PHE A 277 32.99 -20.81 -7.94
N SER A 278 32.64 -21.92 -8.57
CA SER A 278 31.39 -22.63 -8.30
C SER A 278 31.61 -24.11 -8.08
N THR A 279 31.00 -24.63 -7.02
CA THR A 279 30.88 -26.06 -6.71
C THR A 279 29.64 -26.69 -7.35
N ALA A 280 28.83 -25.91 -8.08
CA ALA A 280 27.59 -26.39 -8.68
C ALA A 280 27.85 -27.25 -9.94
N PRO A 281 27.10 -28.36 -10.11
CA PRO A 281 27.15 -29.17 -11.33
C PRO A 281 26.87 -28.34 -12.60
N PRO A 282 27.42 -28.73 -13.78
CA PRO A 282 27.18 -28.01 -15.04
C PRO A 282 25.69 -27.79 -15.34
N GLU A 283 24.86 -28.81 -15.11
CA GLU A 283 23.41 -28.78 -15.31
C GLU A 283 22.73 -27.63 -14.54
N ILE A 284 23.17 -27.36 -13.30
CA ILE A 284 22.64 -26.27 -12.47
C ILE A 284 23.10 -24.90 -12.98
N ARG A 285 24.30 -24.82 -13.55
CA ARG A 285 24.86 -23.60 -14.14
C ARG A 285 24.16 -23.21 -15.43
N GLU A 286 23.79 -24.19 -16.24
CA GLU A 286 22.99 -24.00 -17.45
C GLU A 286 21.58 -23.47 -17.13
N MET A 287 21.04 -23.82 -15.96
CA MET A 287 19.77 -23.26 -15.45
C MET A 287 19.90 -21.82 -14.92
N GLY A 288 21.08 -21.20 -15.00
CA GLY A 288 21.32 -19.82 -14.55
C GLY A 288 21.65 -19.68 -13.05
N PHE A 289 21.84 -20.78 -12.33
CA PHE A 289 22.21 -20.80 -10.90
C PHE A 289 23.69 -21.15 -10.70
N GLY A 290 24.25 -20.88 -9.51
CA GLY A 290 25.61 -21.33 -9.21
C GLY A 290 26.70 -20.66 -10.04
N ALA A 291 26.58 -19.36 -10.34
CA ALA A 291 27.62 -18.56 -10.99
C ALA A 291 28.87 -18.29 -10.11
N GLY A 292 28.92 -18.84 -8.89
CA GLY A 292 30.05 -18.66 -7.97
C GLY A 292 30.08 -17.32 -7.24
N MET A 293 28.93 -16.65 -7.10
CA MET A 293 28.82 -15.33 -6.45
C MET A 293 28.16 -15.38 -5.06
N GLY A 294 27.46 -16.46 -4.72
CA GLY A 294 26.57 -16.50 -3.54
C GLY A 294 27.29 -16.22 -2.21
N LEU A 295 28.40 -16.91 -1.94
CA LEU A 295 29.20 -16.68 -0.72
C LEU A 295 29.74 -15.24 -0.63
N LYS A 296 30.12 -14.65 -1.76
CA LYS A 296 30.59 -13.25 -1.79
C LYS A 296 29.46 -12.25 -1.56
N ASN A 297 28.28 -12.52 -2.12
CA ASN A 297 27.08 -11.69 -1.94
C ASN A 297 26.63 -11.72 -0.47
N MET A 298 26.64 -12.90 0.16
CA MET A 298 26.39 -13.05 1.59
C MET A 298 27.38 -12.23 2.41
N GLN A 299 28.69 -12.36 2.15
CA GLN A 299 29.73 -11.62 2.86
C GLN A 299 29.56 -10.09 2.76
N ARG A 300 29.02 -9.56 1.67
CA ARG A 300 28.73 -8.12 1.53
C ARG A 300 27.53 -7.67 2.36
N CYS A 301 26.60 -8.58 2.65
CA CYS A 301 25.36 -8.27 3.34
C CYS A 301 25.48 -8.39 4.86
N VAL A 302 26.43 -9.17 5.37
CA VAL A 302 26.53 -9.52 6.79
C VAL A 302 27.81 -8.99 7.43
N ASN A 303 27.82 -8.87 8.76
CA ASN A 303 28.98 -8.41 9.50
C ASN A 303 29.98 -9.55 9.72
N GLU A 304 29.47 -10.76 10.01
CA GLU A 304 30.27 -11.96 10.19
C GLU A 304 29.72 -13.09 9.32
N LEU A 305 30.62 -13.85 8.72
CA LEU A 305 30.32 -15.05 7.96
C LEU A 305 31.36 -16.12 8.34
N ALA A 306 30.88 -17.29 8.77
CA ALA A 306 31.72 -18.45 9.06
C ALA A 306 31.14 -19.68 8.36
N LEU A 307 32.01 -20.47 7.74
CA LEU A 307 31.64 -21.65 6.97
C LEU A 307 32.40 -22.85 7.51
N GLU A 308 31.67 -23.87 7.94
CA GLU A 308 32.19 -25.15 8.39
C GLU A 308 31.72 -26.20 7.40
N SER A 309 32.63 -26.93 6.77
CA SER A 309 32.25 -27.95 5.80
C SER A 309 33.20 -29.13 5.88
N THR A 310 32.65 -30.34 5.82
CA THR A 310 33.43 -31.57 5.78
C THR A 310 33.04 -32.34 4.52
N PRO A 311 34.00 -32.68 3.63
CA PRO A 311 33.71 -33.45 2.42
C PRO A 311 32.93 -34.74 2.74
N GLY A 312 31.78 -34.90 2.10
CA GLY A 312 30.88 -36.04 2.27
C GLY A 312 29.98 -36.02 3.51
N GLN A 313 30.03 -34.97 4.35
CA GLN A 313 29.20 -34.86 5.56
C GLN A 313 28.29 -33.60 5.57
N GLY A 314 28.42 -32.73 4.58
CA GLY A 314 27.60 -31.52 4.44
C GLY A 314 28.30 -30.24 4.90
N THR A 315 27.52 -29.16 4.91
CA THR A 315 28.00 -27.81 5.20
C THR A 315 27.13 -27.13 6.25
N ARG A 316 27.77 -26.33 7.09
CA ARG A 316 27.14 -25.43 8.04
C ARG A 316 27.65 -24.02 7.80
N LEU A 317 26.74 -23.09 7.59
CA LEU A 317 27.03 -21.68 7.35
C LEU A 317 26.40 -20.86 8.47
N TYR A 318 27.21 -20.01 9.07
CA TYR A 318 26.80 -19.02 10.06
C TYR A 318 26.97 -17.63 9.49
N MET A 319 25.96 -16.80 9.69
CA MET A 319 25.98 -15.40 9.30
C MET A 319 25.40 -14.54 10.41
N LYS A 320 25.99 -13.38 10.66
CA LYS A 320 25.52 -12.45 11.70
C LYS A 320 25.42 -11.03 11.18
N ILE A 321 24.33 -10.35 11.52
CA ILE A 321 24.15 -8.92 11.34
C ILE A 321 24.06 -8.28 12.72
N TYR A 322 24.91 -7.29 12.99
CA TYR A 322 24.80 -6.44 14.18
C TYR A 322 23.85 -5.28 13.88
N LEU A 323 22.94 -4.98 14.82
CA LEU A 323 21.99 -3.88 14.71
C LEU A 323 22.52 -2.70 15.53
N GLN A 324 22.61 -1.53 14.89
CA GLN A 324 22.92 -0.28 15.61
C GLN A 324 21.75 0.13 16.53
N PRO A 325 21.97 1.00 17.54
CA PRO A 325 20.90 1.51 18.42
C PRO A 325 19.71 2.14 17.68
N GLU A 326 19.92 2.70 16.49
CA GLU A 326 18.86 3.25 15.64
C GLU A 326 18.18 2.19 14.74
N GLU A 327 18.70 0.96 14.75
CA GLU A 327 18.23 -0.20 13.99
C GLU A 327 17.70 -1.32 14.89
N THR A 328 17.78 -1.14 16.23
CA THR A 328 17.20 -2.06 17.20
C THR A 328 15.68 -2.05 17.07
N PHE A 329 15.05 -3.19 17.38
CA PHE A 329 13.61 -3.40 17.25
C PHE A 329 12.74 -2.63 18.28
N SER A 330 13.25 -1.54 18.86
CA SER A 330 12.56 -0.67 19.84
C SER A 330 12.14 0.69 19.25
N GLU A 331 11.16 1.33 19.88
CA GLU A 331 10.32 2.45 19.39
C GLU A 331 10.97 3.69 18.72
N LYS A 332 12.29 3.86 18.66
CA LYS A 332 12.89 5.17 18.31
C LYS A 332 13.39 5.36 16.87
N ALA A 333 13.11 4.45 15.95
CA ALA A 333 13.61 4.54 14.57
C ALA A 333 12.57 5.08 13.57
N ILE A 334 11.96 6.25 13.84
CA ILE A 334 11.31 7.03 12.78
C ILE A 334 11.80 8.48 12.86
N SER A 335 13.00 8.71 12.36
CA SER A 335 13.38 10.05 11.90
C SER A 335 12.94 10.20 10.44
N PRO A 336 12.26 11.30 10.04
CA PRO A 336 11.99 11.57 8.64
C PRO A 336 13.32 11.76 7.90
N PRO A 337 13.48 11.27 6.65
CA PRO A 337 14.73 11.43 5.92
C PRO A 337 15.07 12.91 5.75
N MET A 338 16.27 13.28 6.21
CA MET A 338 16.85 14.61 6.03
C MET A 338 16.97 14.95 4.54
N THR A 339 16.52 16.15 4.20
CA THR A 339 16.70 16.80 2.89
C THR A 339 18.17 17.01 2.55
N THR A 340 18.59 16.62 1.35
CA THR A 340 19.04 17.50 0.23
C THR A 340 20.00 16.77 -0.71
N THR A 341 19.68 16.77 -2.01
CA THR A 341 20.58 17.24 -3.08
C THR A 341 19.74 17.45 -4.34
N ARG A 342 19.73 18.69 -4.86
CA ARG A 342 19.11 19.06 -6.13
C ARG A 342 19.89 18.41 -7.28
N TRP A 343 19.29 17.45 -7.97
CA TRP A 343 19.71 17.00 -9.30
C TRP A 343 18.68 17.49 -10.32
N ARG A 344 19.16 17.99 -11.46
CA ARG A 344 18.31 18.53 -12.54
C ARG A 344 17.39 17.43 -13.09
N ASN A 345 16.10 17.70 -13.02
CA ASN A 345 14.96 16.90 -13.49
C ASN A 345 15.20 16.16 -14.82
N TYR A 346 15.05 14.83 -14.78
CA TYR A 346 14.12 14.10 -15.65
C TYR A 346 13.43 13.05 -14.76
N ASN A 347 12.22 13.37 -14.30
CA ASN A 347 11.49 12.57 -13.33
C ASN A 347 10.33 11.88 -14.07
N MET A 348 10.65 10.88 -14.88
CA MET A 348 9.66 10.12 -15.64
C MET A 348 8.98 9.07 -14.73
N THR A 349 7.67 8.97 -14.82
CA THR A 349 6.86 7.98 -14.11
C THR A 349 6.87 6.65 -14.83
N LEU A 350 6.57 5.57 -14.11
CA LEU A 350 6.45 4.25 -14.72
C LEU A 350 5.31 4.20 -15.76
N GLN A 351 4.23 4.96 -15.56
CA GLN A 351 3.14 5.08 -16.55
C GLN A 351 3.65 5.66 -17.87
N GLU A 352 4.41 6.75 -17.84
CA GLU A 352 4.96 7.36 -19.05
C GLU A 352 5.90 6.41 -19.80
N ILE A 353 6.65 5.58 -19.07
CA ILE A 353 7.51 4.54 -19.66
C ILE A 353 6.68 3.46 -20.33
N ILE A 354 5.62 2.97 -19.66
CA ILE A 354 4.70 1.97 -20.21
C ILE A 354 4.10 2.48 -21.53
N ASP A 355 3.61 3.72 -21.55
CA ASP A 355 2.94 4.30 -22.71
C ASP A 355 3.92 4.53 -23.87
N GLN A 356 5.11 5.08 -23.60
CA GLN A 356 6.09 5.40 -24.66
C GLN A 356 6.75 4.16 -25.27
N LEU A 357 6.94 3.12 -24.46
CA LEU A 357 7.52 1.85 -24.94
C LEU A 357 6.46 0.84 -25.38
N ASN A 358 5.17 1.20 -25.27
CA ASN A 358 4.02 0.34 -25.56
C ASN A 358 4.12 -1.03 -24.86
N LEU A 359 4.43 -0.99 -23.56
CA LEU A 359 4.62 -2.21 -22.76
C LEU A 359 3.28 -2.83 -22.38
N THR A 360 3.23 -4.16 -22.39
CA THR A 360 2.07 -4.89 -21.89
C THR A 360 2.20 -5.08 -20.38
N VAL A 361 1.23 -4.60 -19.61
CA VAL A 361 1.18 -4.82 -18.16
C VAL A 361 0.65 -6.24 -17.90
N LEU A 362 1.44 -7.07 -17.23
CA LEU A 362 1.08 -8.48 -16.96
C LEU A 362 0.45 -8.67 -15.58
N THR A 363 0.81 -7.82 -14.61
CA THR A 363 0.28 -7.85 -13.24
C THR A 363 -0.99 -7.02 -13.11
N ARG A 364 -1.68 -7.12 -11.95
CA ARG A 364 -2.87 -6.31 -11.66
C ARG A 364 -2.54 -4.82 -11.81
N SER A 365 -3.52 -4.08 -12.33
CA SER A 365 -3.39 -2.63 -12.50
C SER A 365 -3.16 -1.95 -11.16
N GLN A 366 -2.20 -1.03 -11.14
CA GLN A 366 -1.82 -0.20 -9.99
C GLN A 366 -1.62 1.23 -10.49
N ASP A 367 -1.57 2.22 -9.59
CA ASP A 367 -1.29 3.60 -10.00
C ASP A 367 0.20 3.80 -10.34
N PHE A 368 0.55 3.54 -11.61
CA PHE A 368 1.92 3.63 -12.10
C PHE A 368 2.45 5.08 -12.16
N ASN A 369 1.60 6.11 -11.98
CA ASN A 369 2.03 7.51 -11.93
C ASN A 369 2.80 7.85 -10.65
N GLN A 370 2.62 7.04 -9.59
CA GLN A 370 3.33 7.23 -8.32
C GLN A 370 4.71 6.56 -8.31
N VAL A 371 4.96 5.62 -9.23
CA VAL A 371 6.22 4.90 -9.31
C VAL A 371 7.20 5.70 -10.17
N ARG A 372 8.36 6.03 -9.58
CA ARG A 372 9.43 6.80 -10.23
C ARG A 372 10.72 6.00 -10.18
N PRO A 373 11.06 5.30 -11.28
CA PRO A 373 12.26 4.49 -11.31
C PRO A 373 13.51 5.35 -11.17
N SER A 374 14.47 4.86 -10.38
CA SER A 374 15.75 5.53 -10.10
C SER A 374 16.81 5.27 -11.17
N GLY A 375 16.65 4.21 -11.98
CA GLY A 375 17.60 3.79 -12.99
C GLY A 375 17.19 2.48 -13.67
N GLY A 376 18.08 1.91 -14.49
CA GLY A 376 17.85 0.67 -15.24
C GLY A 376 18.99 -0.34 -15.07
N TYR A 377 18.66 -1.63 -15.07
CA TYR A 377 19.63 -2.73 -15.03
C TYR A 377 19.19 -3.86 -15.97
N ALA A 378 20.10 -4.36 -16.81
CA ALA A 378 19.81 -5.44 -17.76
C ALA A 378 20.75 -6.63 -17.49
N ALA A 379 20.17 -7.79 -17.16
CA ALA A 379 20.89 -9.05 -17.00
C ALA A 379 19.91 -10.21 -16.88
N ASP A 380 20.31 -11.39 -17.36
CA ASP A 380 19.48 -12.61 -17.24
C ASP A 380 19.93 -13.51 -16.09
N LEU A 381 21.20 -13.46 -15.71
CA LEU A 381 21.65 -14.21 -14.54
C LEU A 381 21.15 -13.54 -13.26
N LEU A 382 20.28 -14.23 -12.52
CA LEU A 382 19.71 -13.74 -11.26
C LEU A 382 20.79 -13.27 -10.27
N SER A 383 21.93 -13.97 -10.21
CA SER A 383 23.06 -13.59 -9.35
C SER A 383 23.70 -12.25 -9.74
N CYS A 384 23.70 -11.88 -11.03
CA CYS A 384 24.20 -10.59 -11.49
C CYS A 384 23.24 -9.47 -11.09
N VAL A 385 21.95 -9.71 -11.24
CA VAL A 385 20.88 -8.77 -10.83
C VAL A 385 20.95 -8.52 -9.34
N MET A 386 21.10 -9.57 -8.53
CA MET A 386 21.27 -9.44 -7.07
C MET A 386 22.51 -8.66 -6.66
N ALA A 387 23.60 -8.75 -7.42
CA ALA A 387 24.84 -8.05 -7.12
C ALA A 387 24.85 -6.59 -7.63
N GLY A 388 24.10 -6.28 -8.69
CA GLY A 388 24.27 -5.05 -9.46
C GLY A 388 23.04 -4.16 -9.59
N ALA A 389 21.81 -4.70 -9.52
CA ALA A 389 20.61 -3.90 -9.66
C ALA A 389 20.36 -3.04 -8.41
N GLN A 390 20.04 -1.78 -8.62
CA GLN A 390 19.83 -0.82 -7.54
C GLN A 390 18.37 -0.79 -7.10
N ARG A 391 18.14 -0.33 -5.87
CA ARG A 391 16.78 -0.09 -5.36
C ARG A 391 16.01 0.83 -6.32
N GLN A 392 14.74 0.53 -6.56
CA GLN A 392 13.85 1.30 -7.44
C GLN A 392 14.33 1.37 -8.91
N SER A 393 15.28 0.52 -9.34
CA SER A 393 15.60 0.42 -10.76
C SER A 393 14.58 -0.43 -11.50
N ILE A 394 14.48 -0.25 -12.82
CA ILE A 394 13.81 -1.19 -13.72
C ILE A 394 14.79 -2.30 -14.08
N TRP A 395 14.37 -3.55 -13.94
CA TRP A 395 15.15 -4.70 -14.41
C TRP A 395 14.63 -5.21 -15.74
N ILE A 396 15.53 -5.38 -16.71
CA ILE A 396 15.23 -5.91 -18.05
C ILE A 396 15.83 -7.32 -18.16
N THR A 397 15.02 -8.30 -18.55
CA THR A 397 15.46 -9.70 -18.69
C THR A 397 14.61 -10.46 -19.71
N LEU A 398 15.18 -11.55 -20.24
CA LEU A 398 14.48 -12.58 -21.02
C LEU A 398 13.84 -13.66 -20.13
N GLN A 399 14.17 -13.69 -18.83
CA GLN A 399 13.65 -14.70 -17.92
C GLN A 399 12.19 -14.41 -17.56
N ALA A 400 11.32 -15.41 -17.69
CA ALA A 400 9.88 -15.31 -17.44
C ALA A 400 9.38 -16.30 -16.35
N HIS A 401 10.27 -16.79 -15.49
CA HIS A 401 9.93 -17.78 -14.48
C HIS A 401 9.79 -17.18 -13.08
N LEU A 402 9.22 -17.95 -12.14
CA LEU A 402 8.90 -17.52 -10.77
C LEU A 402 10.04 -16.77 -10.04
N ASN A 403 11.29 -17.20 -10.25
CA ASN A 403 12.43 -16.64 -9.53
C ASN A 403 12.73 -15.17 -9.85
N ILE A 404 12.26 -14.63 -10.98
CA ILE A 404 12.41 -13.19 -11.25
C ILE A 404 11.58 -12.35 -10.26
N VAL A 405 10.43 -12.88 -9.83
CA VAL A 405 9.56 -12.22 -8.86
C VAL A 405 10.24 -12.16 -7.50
N ALA A 406 10.83 -13.27 -7.07
CA ALA A 406 11.56 -13.35 -5.81
C ALA A 406 12.71 -12.34 -5.77
N VAL A 407 13.53 -12.27 -6.82
CA VAL A 407 14.66 -11.32 -6.91
C VAL A 407 14.18 -9.87 -6.95
N ALA A 408 13.15 -9.57 -7.73
CA ALA A 408 12.61 -8.21 -7.84
C ALA A 408 12.00 -7.71 -6.52
N ALA A 409 11.22 -8.55 -5.85
CA ALA A 409 10.67 -8.26 -4.53
C ALA A 409 11.78 -8.08 -3.49
N LEU A 410 12.82 -8.91 -3.56
CA LEU A 410 13.97 -8.86 -2.65
C LEU A 410 14.73 -7.54 -2.76
N LEU A 411 15.01 -7.09 -3.98
CA LEU A 411 15.75 -5.87 -4.29
C LEU A 411 14.89 -4.60 -4.29
N ASP A 412 13.57 -4.70 -4.11
CA ASP A 412 12.64 -3.56 -4.15
C ASP A 412 12.77 -2.78 -5.47
N LEU A 413 12.69 -3.52 -6.58
CA LEU A 413 12.76 -2.97 -7.93
C LEU A 413 11.44 -2.33 -8.30
N SER A 414 11.49 -1.30 -9.16
CA SER A 414 10.27 -0.60 -9.59
C SER A 414 9.43 -1.42 -10.56
N ALA A 415 10.07 -2.19 -11.44
CA ALA A 415 9.40 -3.10 -12.36
C ALA A 415 10.41 -4.11 -12.95
N VAL A 416 9.89 -5.21 -13.46
CA VAL A 416 10.62 -6.14 -14.34
C VAL A 416 10.01 -6.08 -15.73
N ILE A 417 10.82 -5.80 -16.75
CA ILE A 417 10.43 -5.85 -18.17
C ILE A 417 10.97 -7.14 -18.76
N ILE A 418 10.05 -8.03 -19.13
CA ILE A 418 10.31 -9.29 -19.82
C ILE A 418 10.32 -9.01 -21.33
N THR A 419 11.42 -9.32 -22.00
CA THR A 419 11.65 -8.96 -23.40
C THR A 419 11.45 -10.14 -24.36
N GLU A 420 11.48 -9.84 -25.66
CA GLU A 420 11.41 -10.82 -26.76
C GLU A 420 10.16 -11.74 -26.71
N GLY A 421 9.06 -11.22 -26.17
CA GLY A 421 7.78 -11.92 -26.14
C GLY A 421 7.74 -13.14 -25.22
N ALA A 422 8.74 -13.33 -24.35
CA ALA A 422 8.68 -14.34 -23.32
C ALA A 422 7.52 -14.04 -22.36
N MET A 423 6.65 -15.03 -22.14
CA MET A 423 5.45 -14.88 -21.31
C MET A 423 5.57 -15.71 -20.05
N PRO A 424 5.42 -15.09 -18.86
CA PRO A 424 5.45 -15.82 -17.61
C PRO A 424 4.21 -16.68 -17.44
N GLU A 425 4.38 -17.83 -16.79
CA GLU A 425 3.25 -18.70 -16.44
C GLU A 425 2.26 -17.99 -15.49
N PRO A 426 0.97 -18.35 -15.50
CA PRO A 426 -0.04 -17.74 -14.63
C PRO A 426 0.34 -17.74 -13.14
N GLU A 427 1.04 -18.79 -12.69
CA GLU A 427 1.55 -18.90 -11.32
C GLU A 427 2.59 -17.81 -11.00
N THR A 428 3.45 -17.48 -11.96
CA THR A 428 4.45 -16.41 -11.83
C THR A 428 3.78 -15.04 -11.70
N ILE A 429 2.74 -14.78 -12.51
CA ILE A 429 1.94 -13.55 -12.43
C ILE A 429 1.18 -13.49 -11.10
N ALA A 430 0.58 -14.58 -10.65
CA ALA A 430 -0.10 -14.65 -9.36
C ALA A 430 0.86 -14.32 -8.21
N LYS A 431 2.07 -14.87 -8.24
CA LYS A 431 3.10 -14.60 -7.23
C LYS A 431 3.59 -13.15 -7.27
N ALA A 432 3.76 -12.58 -8.46
CA ALA A 432 4.13 -11.17 -8.61
C ALA A 432 3.08 -10.24 -7.99
N ASN A 433 1.80 -10.54 -8.19
CA ASN A 433 0.70 -9.79 -7.54
C ASN A 433 0.69 -9.96 -6.01
N GLU A 434 1.00 -11.15 -5.50
CA GLU A 434 1.10 -11.39 -4.05
C GLU A 434 2.25 -10.60 -3.42
N GLU A 435 3.41 -10.55 -4.08
CA GLU A 435 4.63 -9.89 -3.58
C GLU A 435 4.71 -8.39 -3.98
N GLY A 436 3.72 -7.87 -4.71
CA GLY A 436 3.66 -6.47 -5.14
C GLY A 436 4.68 -6.09 -6.23
N VAL A 437 5.19 -7.06 -6.98
CA VAL A 437 6.14 -6.85 -8.08
C VAL A 437 5.39 -6.52 -9.37
N ILE A 438 5.80 -5.46 -10.06
CA ILE A 438 5.21 -5.08 -11.34
C ILE A 438 5.93 -5.83 -12.47
N LEU A 439 5.19 -6.64 -13.24
CA LEU A 439 5.70 -7.31 -14.43
C LEU A 439 5.15 -6.64 -15.70
N LEU A 440 6.06 -6.33 -16.60
CA LEU A 440 5.79 -5.73 -17.91
C LEU A 440 6.38 -6.64 -18.99
N ALA A 441 5.76 -6.67 -20.17
CA ALA A 441 6.26 -7.42 -21.32
C ALA A 441 6.45 -6.55 -22.55
N SER A 442 7.44 -6.90 -23.36
CA SER A 442 7.68 -6.35 -24.68
C SER A 442 8.08 -7.45 -25.66
N ASP A 443 7.67 -7.30 -26.92
CA ASP A 443 8.13 -8.10 -28.05
C ASP A 443 9.51 -7.67 -28.57
N ARG A 444 10.04 -6.54 -28.07
CA ARG A 444 11.33 -5.98 -28.49
C ARG A 444 12.52 -6.64 -27.79
N PRO A 445 13.70 -6.68 -28.43
CA PRO A 445 14.94 -7.18 -27.82
C PRO A 445 15.40 -6.38 -26.60
N THR A 446 16.11 -7.04 -25.68
CA THR A 446 16.69 -6.42 -24.47
C THR A 446 17.49 -5.16 -24.77
N PHE A 447 18.31 -5.18 -25.83
CA PHE A 447 19.12 -4.02 -26.24
C PHE A 447 18.26 -2.82 -26.65
N PHE A 448 17.14 -3.05 -27.33
CA PHE A 448 16.22 -1.99 -27.75
C PHE A 448 15.57 -1.33 -26.53
N ILE A 449 15.03 -2.13 -25.61
CA ILE A 449 14.39 -1.63 -24.38
C ILE A 449 15.39 -0.86 -23.51
N ALA A 450 16.61 -1.37 -23.35
CA ALA A 450 17.66 -0.66 -22.62
C ALA A 450 18.02 0.69 -23.26
N GLY A 451 18.13 0.73 -24.59
CA GLY A 451 18.40 1.97 -25.34
C GLY A 451 17.31 3.01 -25.17
N CYS A 452 16.04 2.61 -25.29
CA CYS A 452 14.93 3.54 -25.10
C CYS A 452 14.84 4.05 -23.66
N LEU A 453 14.97 3.17 -22.65
CA LEU A 453 14.99 3.62 -21.24
C LEU A 453 16.09 4.65 -20.96
N TRP A 454 17.27 4.48 -21.58
CA TRP A 454 18.35 5.44 -21.49
C TRP A 454 18.01 6.80 -22.10
N GLU A 455 17.35 6.82 -23.27
CA GLU A 455 16.86 8.03 -23.94
C GLU A 455 15.78 8.73 -23.11
N LEU A 456 14.92 7.96 -22.45
CA LEU A 456 13.86 8.46 -21.55
C LEU A 456 14.39 9.02 -20.22
N GLY A 457 15.71 8.94 -19.98
CA GLY A 457 16.35 9.50 -18.79
C GLY A 457 16.42 8.55 -17.60
N VAL A 458 16.03 7.29 -17.77
CA VAL A 458 16.24 6.22 -16.78
C VAL A 458 17.70 5.76 -16.86
N ARG A 459 18.59 6.57 -16.28
CA ARG A 459 20.05 6.37 -16.29
C ARG A 459 20.55 5.82 -14.95
N GLN A 460 21.73 5.22 -14.96
CA GLN A 460 22.39 4.65 -13.78
C GLN A 460 22.80 5.69 -12.76
#